data_AF-A0A9W4TDA7-F1
#
_entry.id   AF-A0A9W4TDA7-F1
#
_cell.length_a   1.000
_cell.length_b   1.000
_cell.length_c   1.000
_cell.angle_alpha   90.00
_cell.angle_beta   90.00
_cell.angle_gamma   90.00
#
_symmetry.space_group_name_H-M   'P 1'
#
loop_
_entity.id
_entity.type
_entity.pdbx_description
1 polymer ?
#
loop_
_entity_poly.entity_id
_entity_poly.type
_entity_poly.pdbx_seq_one_letter_code
_entity_poly.pdbx_strand_id
1 'polypeptide(L)'
;MENSKTEHWNNPPVRREENKKVVAGILAILLGALGIHKFYLGYNKEGIIQLILGFVFGIGGIIGIIEGIIYLTRTDEEFYQTYQVGQKGWF
;
A
#
# COMPACT_ATOMS: atom_id res chain seq x y z
N MET A 1 -9.31 44.73 10.93
CA MET A 1 -9.55 43.72 9.89
C MET A 1 -9.79 42.40 10.59
N GLU A 2 -10.86 41.72 10.19
CA GLU A 2 -11.64 40.73 10.93
C GLU A 2 -10.85 39.54 11.51
N ASN A 3 -11.19 39.16 12.74
CA ASN A 3 -10.85 37.86 13.33
C ASN A 3 -11.62 36.77 12.57
N SER A 4 -10.94 35.98 11.72
CA SER A 4 -11.55 34.86 11.01
C SER A 4 -11.84 33.72 11.99
N LYS A 5 -13.01 33.76 12.63
CA LYS A 5 -13.55 32.61 13.35
C LYS A 5 -13.87 31.52 12.32
N THR A 6 -13.16 30.40 12.40
CA THR A 6 -13.40 29.22 11.57
C THR A 6 -14.76 28.63 11.93
N GLU A 7 -15.74 28.75 11.03
CA GLU A 7 -17.08 28.18 11.24
C GLU A 7 -17.06 26.65 11.08
N HIS A 8 -17.35 25.92 12.16
CA HIS A 8 -17.37 24.45 12.22
C HIS A 8 -18.36 23.79 11.23
N TRP A 9 -19.32 24.55 10.71
CA TRP A 9 -20.37 24.08 9.81
C TRP A 9 -19.91 23.86 8.36
N ASN A 10 -18.78 24.46 7.97
CA ASN A 10 -18.24 24.35 6.61
C ASN A 10 -16.95 23.52 6.57
N ASN A 11 -16.92 22.40 7.29
CA ASN A 11 -15.84 21.43 7.12
C ASN A 11 -16.36 20.31 6.20
N PRO A 12 -15.90 20.19 4.94
CA PRO A 12 -16.22 19.01 4.15
C PRO A 12 -15.80 17.78 4.96
N PRO A 13 -16.59 16.69 4.96
CA PRO A 13 -16.18 15.47 5.65
C PRO A 13 -14.78 15.13 5.17
N VAL A 14 -13.81 15.10 6.10
CA VAL A 14 -12.45 14.71 5.80
C VAL A 14 -12.54 13.30 5.26
N ARG A 15 -12.43 13.15 3.94
CA ARG A 15 -12.33 11.85 3.29
C ARG A 15 -11.02 11.26 3.81
N ARG A 16 -11.11 10.45 4.87
CA ARG A 16 -10.03 9.51 5.19
C ARG A 16 -9.98 8.59 3.99
N GLU A 17 -8.96 8.77 3.15
CA GLU A 17 -8.67 7.76 2.16
C GLU A 17 -8.50 6.42 2.86
N GLU A 18 -9.13 5.40 2.29
CA GLU A 18 -9.14 4.08 2.90
C GLU A 18 -7.74 3.52 2.97
N ASN A 19 -7.35 3.07 4.16
CA ASN A 19 -6.05 2.48 4.36
C ASN A 19 -6.04 1.06 3.80
N LYS A 20 -5.20 0.82 2.80
CA LYS A 20 -5.09 -0.46 2.09
C LYS A 20 -4.19 -1.48 2.79
N LYS A 21 -3.55 -1.13 3.91
CA LYS A 21 -2.47 -1.88 4.58
C LYS A 21 -2.82 -3.33 4.87
N VAL A 22 -3.92 -3.56 5.57
CA VAL A 22 -4.28 -4.90 6.04
C VAL A 22 -4.54 -5.84 4.86
N VAL A 23 -5.30 -5.37 3.87
CA VAL A 23 -5.59 -6.16 2.67
C VAL A 23 -4.32 -6.39 1.86
N ALA A 24 -3.50 -5.36 1.64
CA ALA A 24 -2.23 -5.48 0.94
C ALA A 24 -1.28 -6.46 1.63
N GLY A 25 -1.18 -6.41 2.97
CA GLY A 25 -0.33 -7.32 3.76
C GLY A 25 -0.80 -8.77 3.70
N ILE A 26 -2.10 -9.02 3.84
CA ILE A 26 -2.67 -10.38 3.72
C ILE A 26 -2.47 -10.94 2.30
N LEU A 27 -2.74 -10.13 1.27
CA LEU A 27 -2.50 -10.52 -0.13
C LEU A 27 -1.03 -10.81 -0.39
N ALA A 28 -0.12 -10.06 0.21
CA ALA A 28 1.32 -10.28 0.08
C ALA A 28 1.77 -11.59 0.73
N ILE A 29 1.19 -11.99 1.87
CA ILE A 29 1.53 -13.27 2.52
C ILE A 29 0.95 -14.47 1.76
N LEU A 30 -0.33 -14.41 1.38
CA LEU A 30 -1.02 -15.56 0.78
C LEU A 30 -0.72 -15.70 -0.72
N LEU A 31 -0.63 -14.57 -1.42
CA LEU A 31 -0.57 -14.49 -2.88
C LEU A 31 0.64 -13.65 -3.36
N GLY A 32 1.64 -13.45 -2.49
CA GLY A 32 2.82 -12.67 -2.80
C GLY A 32 3.69 -13.23 -3.92
N ALA A 33 3.66 -14.56 -4.11
CA ALA A 33 4.34 -15.22 -5.23
C ALA A 33 3.85 -14.72 -6.60
N LEU A 34 2.59 -14.26 -6.66
CA LEU A 34 1.96 -13.70 -7.86
C LEU A 34 2.11 -12.17 -7.93
N GLY A 35 2.55 -11.50 -6.85
CA GLY A 35 2.65 -10.04 -6.77
C GLY A 35 1.31 -9.30 -6.68
N ILE A 36 0.22 -9.98 -6.29
CA ILE A 36 -1.15 -9.42 -6.32
C ILE A 36 -1.31 -8.18 -5.42
N HIS A 37 -0.60 -8.13 -4.30
CA HIS A 37 -0.60 -6.98 -3.41
C HIS A 37 -0.10 -5.69 -4.08
N LYS A 38 0.80 -5.78 -5.07
CA LYS A 38 1.28 -4.62 -5.82
C LYS A 38 0.21 -4.06 -6.76
N PHE A 39 -0.53 -4.93 -7.45
CA PHE A 39 -1.66 -4.51 -8.29
C PHE A 39 -2.77 -3.86 -7.46
N TYR A 40 -3.03 -4.35 -6.24
CA TYR A 40 -4.00 -3.76 -5.32
C TYR A 40 -3.64 -2.31 -4.91
N LEU A 41 -2.34 -2.01 -4.80
CA LEU A 41 -1.83 -0.67 -4.53
C LEU A 41 -1.73 0.21 -5.78
N GLY A 42 -1.96 -0.34 -6.98
CA GLY A 42 -1.87 0.38 -8.25
C GLY A 42 -0.50 0.28 -8.93
N TYR A 43 0.42 -0.53 -8.39
CA TYR A 43 1.78 -0.73 -8.89
C TYR A 43 1.83 -1.79 -10.00
N ASN A 44 1.21 -1.48 -11.14
CA ASN A 44 1.06 -2.44 -12.23
C ASN A 44 2.42 -2.87 -12.81
N LYS A 45 3.40 -1.96 -12.90
CA LYS A 45 4.73 -2.27 -13.46
C LYS A 45 5.50 -3.22 -12.54
N GLU A 46 5.53 -2.90 -11.26
CA GLU A 46 6.21 -3.67 -10.22
C GLU A 46 5.54 -5.03 -10.02
N GLY A 47 4.21 -5.09 -10.09
CA GLY A 47 3.45 -6.35 -10.08
C GLY A 47 3.82 -7.26 -11.25
N ILE A 48 3.94 -6.72 -12.47
CA ILE A 48 4.39 -7.50 -13.64
C ILE A 48 5.83 -7.99 -13.45
N ILE A 49 6.74 -7.15 -12.95
CA ILE A 49 8.12 -7.54 -12.67
C ILE A 49 8.15 -8.68 -11.64
N GLN A 50 7.39 -8.56 -10.55
CA GLN A 50 7.33 -9.59 -9.51
C GLN A 50 6.75 -10.91 -10.06
N LEU A 51 5.76 -10.85 -10.93
CA LEU A 51 5.17 -12.04 -11.56
C LEU A 51 6.21 -12.75 -12.44
N ILE A 52 6.99 -12.02 -13.24
CA ILE A 52 8.08 -12.58 -14.04
C ILE A 52 9.16 -13.19 -13.13
N LEU A 53 9.57 -12.50 -12.07
CA LEU A 53 10.54 -13.02 -11.10
C LEU A 53 10.03 -14.27 -10.38
N GLY A 54 8.75 -14.32 -10.04
CA GLY A 54 8.09 -15.47 -9.46
C GLY A 54 8.11 -16.67 -10.40
N PHE A 55 7.77 -16.48 -11.67
CA PHE A 55 7.69 -17.57 -12.64
C PHE A 55 9.06 -18.07 -13.12
N VAL A 56 10.02 -17.16 -13.33
CA VAL A 56 11.34 -17.50 -13.88
C VAL A 56 12.30 -17.99 -12.79
N PHE A 57 12.29 -17.35 -11.61
CA PHE A 57 13.29 -17.60 -10.56
C PHE A 57 12.69 -18.25 -9.30
N GLY A 58 11.36 -18.37 -9.18
CA GLY A 58 10.71 -18.94 -7.99
C GLY A 58 10.81 -18.08 -6.72
N ILE A 59 11.40 -16.89 -6.79
CA ILE A 59 11.67 -16.03 -5.62
C ILE A 59 10.52 -15.09 -5.25
N GLY A 60 9.50 -14.99 -6.09
CA GLY A 60 8.37 -14.06 -5.90
C GLY A 60 7.67 -14.23 -4.55
N GLY A 61 7.59 -15.47 -4.03
CA GLY A 61 6.96 -15.77 -2.75
C GLY A 61 7.73 -15.19 -1.56
N ILE A 62 9.06 -15.29 -1.57
CA ILE A 62 9.92 -14.75 -0.51
C ILE A 62 9.78 -13.22 -0.45
N ILE A 63 9.84 -12.57 -1.62
CA ILE A 63 9.63 -11.12 -1.75
C ILE A 63 8.27 -10.73 -1.18
N GLY A 64 7.21 -11.45 -1.57
CA GLY A 64 5.86 -11.18 -1.09
C GLY A 64 5.69 -11.34 0.42
N ILE A 65 6.31 -12.38 1.02
CA ILE A 65 6.29 -12.55 2.47
C ILE A 65 7.02 -11.39 3.18
N ILE A 66 8.20 -10.98 2.69
CA ILE A 66 8.95 -9.85 3.26
C ILE A 66 8.10 -8.57 3.20
N GLU A 67 7.53 -8.25 2.04
CA GLU A 67 6.68 -7.07 1.90
C GLU A 67 5.41 -7.16 2.73
N GLY A 68 4.80 -8.33 2.84
CA GLY A 68 3.62 -8.55 3.69
C GLY A 68 3.91 -8.29 5.16
N ILE A 69 5.06 -8.75 5.67
CA ILE A 69 5.50 -8.44 7.03
C ILE A 69 5.75 -6.95 7.19
N ILE A 70 6.42 -6.30 6.22
CA ILE A 70 6.67 -4.85 6.26
C ILE A 70 5.34 -4.09 6.33
N TYR A 71 4.37 -4.45 5.48
CA TYR A 71 3.08 -3.77 5.46
C TYR A 71 2.33 -3.93 6.79
N LEU A 72 2.30 -5.14 7.35
CA LEU A 72 1.58 -5.41 8.59
C LEU A 72 2.26 -4.83 9.84
N THR A 73 3.58 -4.65 9.81
CA THR A 73 4.34 -4.08 10.93
C THR A 73 4.43 -2.56 10.91
N ARG A 74 4.04 -1.91 9.80
CA ARG A 74 3.96 -0.44 9.69
C ARG A 74 2.70 0.13 10.37
N THR A 75 2.84 1.35 10.88
CA THR A 75 1.67 2.13 11.32
C THR A 75 0.80 2.48 10.11
N ASP A 76 -0.50 2.70 10.34
CA ASP A 76 -1.43 3.05 9.26
C ASP A 76 -1.01 4.32 8.52
N GLU A 77 -0.60 5.34 9.26
CA GLU A 77 -0.13 6.62 8.73
C GLU A 77 1.12 6.45 7.87
N GLU A 78 2.13 5.71 8.36
CA GLU A 78 3.37 5.47 7.61
C GLU A 78 3.11 4.68 6.33
N PHE A 79 2.27 3.64 6.42
CA PHE A 79 1.89 2.85 5.27
C PHE A 79 1.22 3.72 4.21
N TYR A 80 0.26 4.53 4.64
CA TYR A 80 -0.50 5.41 3.76
C TYR A 80 0.44 6.41 3.06
N GLN A 81 1.29 7.10 3.81
CA GLN A 81 2.21 8.08 3.23
C GLN A 81 3.25 7.43 2.30
N THR A 82 3.72 6.23 2.61
CA THR A 82 4.79 5.58 1.85
C THR A 82 4.25 4.87 0.61
N TYR A 83 3.17 4.10 0.75
CA TYR A 83 2.69 3.15 -0.26
C TYR A 83 1.36 3.53 -0.91
N GLN A 84 0.63 4.53 -0.40
CA GLN A 84 -0.56 5.04 -1.11
C GLN A 84 -0.25 6.40 -1.73
N VAL A 85 0.36 7.32 -0.97
CA VAL A 85 0.74 8.66 -1.44
C VAL A 85 2.07 8.64 -2.17
N GLY A 86 3.12 8.14 -1.52
CA GLY A 86 4.49 8.14 -2.03
C GLY A 86 4.78 7.11 -3.12
N GLN A 87 3.83 6.21 -3.38
CA GLN A 87 3.91 5.16 -4.40
C GLN A 87 5.23 4.36 -4.38
N LYS A 88 5.74 4.03 -3.19
CA LYS A 88 6.98 3.26 -3.05
C LYS A 88 6.81 1.83 -3.60
N GLY A 89 7.44 1.57 -4.74
CA GLY A 89 7.25 0.33 -5.50
C GLY A 89 7.86 -0.94 -4.90
N TRP A 90 8.89 -0.86 -4.05
CA TRP A 90 9.58 -2.00 -3.42
C TRP A 90 10.06 -1.66 -2.01
N PHE A 91 10.03 -2.67 -1.11
CA PHE A 91 10.43 -2.64 0.32
C PHE A 91 10.62 -1.22 0.89
#